data_AF-A0A524CCP7-F1
#
_entry.id   AF-A0A524CCP7-F1
#
_cell.length_a   1.000
_cell.length_b   1.000
_cell.length_c   1.000
_cell.angle_alpha   90.00
_cell.angle_beta   90.00
_cell.angle_gamma   90.00
#
_symmetry.space_group_name_H-M   'P 1'
#
loop_
_entity.id
_entity.type
_entity.pdbx_description
1 polymer ?
#
loop_
_entity_poly.entity_id
_entity_poly.type
_entity_poly.pdbx_seq_one_letter_code
_entity_poly.pdbx_strand_id
1 'polypeptide(L)'
;MNADRKKIIETLNDMQLELKNNQKSLVAKINKIQIKLSSFYQLYAPNKSDEPVPFKDSETQNKIFQNIINDINTLEDIISQVFLDLEKRITEIKTEI
;
A
#
# COMPACT_ATOMS: atom_id res chain seq x y z
N MET A 1 -4.24 21.44 33.59
CA MET A 1 -3.87 20.21 32.87
C MET A 1 -2.59 19.66 33.52
N ASN A 2 -2.55 18.40 33.96
CA ASN A 2 -1.33 17.82 34.55
C ASN A 2 -0.24 17.74 33.45
N ALA A 3 1.01 18.11 33.79
CA ALA A 3 2.16 18.09 32.88
C ALA A 3 2.37 16.72 32.21
N ASP A 4 2.09 15.63 32.93
CA ASP A 4 2.19 14.27 32.40
C ASP A 4 1.16 14.00 31.30
N ARG A 5 -0.09 14.42 31.48
CA ARG A 5 -1.16 14.29 30.49
C ARG A 5 -0.83 15.08 29.22
N LYS A 6 -0.23 16.27 29.36
CA LYS A 6 0.24 17.08 28.22
C LYS A 6 1.28 16.32 27.39
N LYS A 7 2.28 15.73 28.04
CA LYS A 7 3.35 14.98 27.38
C LYS A 7 2.84 13.71 26.66
N ILE A 8 1.85 13.03 27.25
CA ILE A 8 1.18 11.89 26.60
C ILE A 8 0.45 12.34 25.33
N ILE A 9 -0.32 13.43 25.40
CA ILE A 9 -1.04 13.96 24.22
C ILE A 9 -0.06 14.35 23.09
N GLU A 10 1.05 15.01 23.42
CA GLU A 10 2.10 15.36 22.45
C GLU A 10 2.68 14.10 21.78
N THR A 11 3.02 13.09 22.58
CA THR A 11 3.53 11.79 22.07
C THR A 11 2.52 11.13 21.13
N LEU A 12 1.23 11.13 21.49
CA LEU A 12 0.16 10.57 20.66
C LEU A 12 -0.10 11.38 19.39
N ASN A 13 0.18 12.70 19.38
CA ASN A 13 0.13 13.51 18.17
C ASN A 13 1.27 13.12 17.21
N ASP A 14 2.48 12.95 17.74
CA ASP A 14 3.64 12.55 16.94
C ASP A 14 3.43 11.17 16.31
N MET A 15 2.92 10.20 17.08
CA MET A 15 2.57 8.87 16.57
C MET A 15 1.52 8.93 15.45
N GLN A 16 0.48 9.77 15.58
CA GLN A 16 -0.52 9.95 14.51
C GLN A 16 0.11 10.53 13.24
N LEU A 17 1.02 11.49 13.38
CA LEU A 17 1.70 12.10 12.24
C LEU A 17 2.61 11.09 11.53
N GLU A 18 3.38 10.32 12.30
CA GLU A 18 4.26 9.27 11.76
C GLU A 18 3.47 8.19 11.03
N LEU A 19 2.35 7.74 11.60
CA LEU A 19 1.45 6.77 10.95
C LEU A 19 0.94 7.29 9.60
N LYS A 20 0.43 8.52 9.53
CA LYS A 20 -0.02 9.13 8.28
C LYS A 20 1.09 9.20 7.23
N ASN A 21 2.31 9.54 7.64
CA ASN A 21 3.45 9.62 6.73
C ASN A 21 3.85 8.24 6.22
N ASN A 22 3.85 7.23 7.09
CA ASN A 22 4.14 5.84 6.74
C ASN A 22 3.09 5.26 5.78
N GLN A 23 1.80 5.53 6.03
CA GLN A 23 0.71 5.12 5.12
C GLN A 23 0.92 5.70 3.72
N LYS A 24 1.12 7.02 3.62
CA LYS A 24 1.36 7.70 2.33
C LYS A 24 2.57 7.13 1.60
N SER A 25 3.67 6.90 2.33
CA SER A 25 4.90 6.32 1.77
C SER A 25 4.68 4.91 1.22
N LEU A 26 3.92 4.09 1.94
CA LEU A 26 3.65 2.71 1.55
C LEU A 26 2.71 2.62 0.35
N VAL A 27 1.61 3.38 0.35
CA VAL A 27 0.70 3.53 -0.80
C VAL A 27 1.47 4.00 -2.05
N ALA A 28 2.37 4.98 -1.90
CA ALA A 28 3.18 5.44 -3.03
C ALA A 28 4.14 4.35 -3.58
N LYS A 29 4.66 3.47 -2.73
CA LYS A 29 5.50 2.32 -3.16
C LYS A 29 4.67 1.27 -3.89
N ILE A 30 3.48 0.95 -3.38
CA ILE A 30 2.51 0.05 -4.01
C ILE A 30 2.15 0.55 -5.43
N ASN A 31 1.77 1.82 -5.55
CA ASN A 31 1.48 2.46 -6.83
C ASN A 31 2.67 2.36 -7.82
N LYS A 32 3.90 2.57 -7.34
CA LYS A 32 5.10 2.40 -8.20
C LYS A 32 5.28 0.96 -8.68
N ILE A 33 4.95 -0.03 -7.85
CA ILE A 33 5.04 -1.46 -8.24
C ILE A 33 3.95 -1.78 -9.27
N GLN A 34 2.71 -1.35 -9.07
CA GLN A 34 1.61 -1.52 -10.03
C GLN A 34 1.96 -0.93 -11.41
N ILE A 35 2.51 0.29 -11.44
CA ILE A 35 2.94 0.95 -12.68
C ILE A 35 4.04 0.13 -13.38
N LYS A 36 5.09 -0.29 -12.65
CA LYS A 36 6.18 -1.09 -13.22
C LYS A 36 5.69 -2.41 -13.79
N LEU A 37 4.78 -3.09 -13.10
CA LEU A 37 4.17 -4.33 -13.57
C LEU A 37 3.32 -4.12 -14.82
N SER A 38 2.54 -3.03 -14.85
CA SER A 38 1.72 -2.67 -16.01
C SER A 38 2.59 -2.35 -17.23
N SER A 39 3.69 -1.62 -17.05
CA SER A 39 4.65 -1.34 -18.12
C SER A 39 5.37 -2.61 -18.59
N PHE A 40 5.76 -3.49 -17.67
CA PHE A 40 6.34 -4.79 -18.03
C PHE A 40 5.36 -5.62 -18.85
N TYR A 41 4.10 -5.73 -18.40
CA TYR A 41 3.06 -6.42 -19.15
C TYR A 41 2.89 -5.84 -20.56
N GLN A 42 2.88 -4.52 -20.73
CA GLN A 42 2.77 -3.88 -22.05
C GLN A 42 3.95 -4.16 -22.98
N LEU A 43 5.17 -4.27 -22.44
CA LEU A 43 6.39 -4.56 -23.20
C LEU A 43 6.45 -6.01 -23.69
N TYR A 44 6.02 -6.94 -22.83
CA TYR A 44 6.07 -8.38 -23.11
C TYR A 44 4.72 -8.97 -23.51
N ALA A 45 3.72 -8.11 -23.72
CA ALA A 45 2.43 -8.52 -24.25
C ALA A 45 2.65 -9.19 -25.63
N PRO A 46 1.99 -10.32 -25.91
CA PRO A 46 2.25 -11.18 -27.07
C PRO A 46 2.09 -10.50 -28.46
N ASN A 47 1.59 -9.26 -28.49
CA ASN A 47 1.12 -8.61 -29.71
C ASN A 47 2.04 -7.46 -30.18
N LYS A 48 3.25 -7.28 -29.62
CA LYS A 48 4.13 -6.14 -29.96
C LYS A 48 5.60 -6.46 -30.25
N SER A 49 6.01 -7.73 -30.23
CA SER A 49 7.40 -8.13 -30.47
C SER A 49 7.46 -9.21 -31.54
N ASP A 50 8.19 -8.96 -32.64
CA ASP A 50 8.55 -9.97 -33.64
C ASP A 50 9.56 -11.00 -33.09
N GLU A 51 10.14 -10.75 -31.91
CA GLU A 51 10.98 -11.71 -31.21
C GLU A 51 10.16 -12.61 -30.27
N PRO A 52 10.42 -13.92 -30.27
CA PRO A 52 9.73 -14.88 -29.41
C PRO A 52 9.99 -14.57 -27.94
N VAL A 53 9.00 -14.00 -27.27
CA VAL A 53 8.99 -13.85 -25.82
C VAL A 53 8.94 -15.26 -25.19
N PRO A 54 9.81 -15.61 -24.23
CA PRO A 54 10.01 -17.00 -23.75
C PRO A 54 8.86 -17.57 -22.91
N PHE A 55 7.69 -16.93 -22.88
CA PHE A 55 6.54 -17.40 -22.12
C PHE A 55 5.53 -18.08 -23.05
N LYS A 56 5.38 -19.41 -22.89
CA LYS A 56 4.75 -20.32 -23.85
C LYS A 56 3.21 -20.24 -23.95
N ASP A 57 2.53 -19.36 -23.21
CA ASP A 57 1.08 -19.15 -23.32
C ASP A 57 0.70 -17.74 -22.86
N SER A 58 0.10 -16.95 -23.77
CA SER A 58 -0.35 -15.58 -23.52
C SER A 58 -1.49 -15.50 -22.52
N GLU A 59 -2.33 -16.53 -22.44
CA GLU A 59 -3.48 -16.58 -21.53
C GLU A 59 -3.03 -16.84 -20.09
N THR A 60 -2.14 -17.81 -19.89
CA THR A 60 -1.51 -18.09 -18.59
C THR A 60 -0.76 -16.87 -18.05
N GLN A 61 -0.01 -16.16 -18.90
CA GLN A 61 0.65 -14.91 -18.50
C GLN A 61 -0.34 -13.85 -18.04
N ASN A 62 -1.37 -13.57 -18.84
CA ASN A 62 -2.38 -12.56 -18.49
C ASN A 62 -3.03 -12.89 -17.14
N LYS A 63 -3.37 -14.18 -16.89
CA LYS A 63 -3.88 -14.62 -15.58
C LYS A 63 -2.91 -14.37 -14.44
N ILE A 64 -1.62 -14.69 -14.61
CA ILE A 64 -0.59 -14.41 -13.61
C ILE A 64 -0.49 -12.91 -13.32
N PHE A 65 -0.44 -12.05 -14.34
CA PHE A 65 -0.36 -10.61 -14.15
C PHE A 65 -1.60 -10.03 -13.45
N GLN A 66 -2.79 -10.47 -13.83
CA GLN A 66 -4.03 -10.04 -13.17
C GLN A 66 -4.06 -10.47 -11.70
N ASN A 67 -3.62 -11.69 -11.39
CA ASN A 67 -3.53 -12.16 -10.01
C ASN A 67 -2.56 -11.29 -9.19
N ILE A 68 -1.38 -10.97 -9.73
CA ILE A 68 -0.41 -10.10 -9.04
C ILE A 68 -1.01 -8.71 -8.80
N ILE A 69 -1.72 -8.12 -9.77
CA ILE A 69 -2.37 -6.81 -9.59
C ILE A 69 -3.44 -6.89 -8.48
N ASN A 70 -4.26 -7.94 -8.47
CA ASN A 70 -5.29 -8.14 -7.45
C ASN A 70 -4.68 -8.33 -6.05
N ASP A 71 -3.58 -9.09 -5.93
CA ASP A 71 -2.85 -9.29 -4.69
C ASP A 71 -2.30 -7.95 -4.16
N ILE A 72 -1.78 -7.10 -5.05
CA ILE A 72 -1.27 -5.78 -4.67
C ILE A 72 -2.40 -4.86 -4.20
N ASN A 73 -3.54 -4.85 -4.89
CA ASN A 73 -4.71 -4.07 -4.45
C ASN A 73 -5.20 -4.53 -3.07
N THR A 74 -5.27 -5.85 -2.85
CA THR A 74 -5.65 -6.43 -1.56
C THR A 74 -4.68 -5.99 -0.45
N LEU A 75 -3.37 -5.96 -0.74
CA LEU A 75 -2.38 -5.47 0.22
C LEU A 75 -2.59 -3.98 0.54
N GLU A 76 -2.89 -3.15 -0.46
CA GLU A 76 -3.18 -1.73 -0.27
C GLU A 76 -4.38 -1.50 0.66
N ASP A 77 -5.45 -2.27 0.47
CA ASP A 77 -6.67 -2.22 1.29
C ASP A 77 -6.40 -2.63 2.74
N ILE A 78 -5.70 -3.76 2.95
CA ILE A 78 -5.33 -4.25 4.29
C ILE A 78 -4.48 -3.21 5.01
N ILE A 79 -3.48 -2.66 4.33
CA ILE A 79 -2.60 -1.62 4.88
C ILE A 79 -3.42 -0.39 5.29
N SER A 80 -4.31 0.08 4.40
CA SER A 80 -5.15 1.24 4.68
C SER A 80 -6.06 1.02 5.89
N GLN A 81 -6.65 -0.18 6.03
CA GLN A 81 -7.46 -0.53 7.19
C GLN A 81 -6.66 -0.54 8.50
N VAL A 82 -5.45 -1.13 8.49
CA VAL A 82 -4.57 -1.15 9.67
C VAL A 82 -4.23 0.27 10.12
N PHE A 83 -3.96 1.18 9.20
CA PHE A 83 -3.69 2.58 9.53
C PHE A 83 -4.91 3.28 10.13
N LEU A 84 -6.12 3.06 9.58
CA LEU A 84 -7.36 3.61 10.14
C LEU A 84 -7.62 3.11 11.56
N ASP A 85 -7.42 1.82 11.82
CA ASP A 85 -7.61 1.22 13.15
C ASP A 85 -6.63 1.80 14.17
N LEU A 86 -5.37 2.01 13.78
CA LEU A 86 -4.36 2.64 14.63
C LEU A 86 -4.70 4.12 14.91
N GLU A 87 -5.14 4.88 13.91
CA GLU A 87 -5.58 6.26 14.11
C GLU A 87 -6.78 6.36 15.07
N LYS A 88 -7.73 5.43 14.95
CA LYS A 88 -8.89 5.33 15.84
C LYS A 88 -8.45 5.07 17.28
N ARG A 89 -7.60 4.07 17.51
CA ARG A 89 -7.08 3.73 18.85
C ARG A 89 -6.32 4.90 19.49
N ILE A 90 -5.53 5.63 18.72
CA ILE A 90 -4.85 6.82 19.25
C ILE A 90 -5.86 7.89 19.66
N THR A 91 -6.93 8.07 18.88
CA THR A 91 -8.00 9.03 19.20
C THR A 91 -8.77 8.63 20.46
N GLU A 92 -9.05 7.34 20.64
CA GLU A 92 -9.67 6.80 21.86
C GLU A 92 -8.80 7.10 23.09
N ILE A 93 -7.50 6.78 23.04
CA ILE A 93 -6.57 7.07 24.14
C ILE A 93 -6.56 8.57 24.47
N LYS A 94 -6.53 9.45 23.46
CA LYS A 94 -6.57 10.91 23.68
C LYS A 94 -7.84 11.39 24.37
N THR A 95 -8.94 10.68 24.18
CA THR A 95 -10.25 11.03 24.76
C THR A 95 -10.37 10.52 26.20
N GLU A 96 -9.76 9.36 26.49
CA GLU A 96 -9.78 8.72 27.81
C GLU A 96 -8.82 9.35 28.82
N ILE A 97 -7.68 9.88 28.38
CA ILE A 97 -6.68 10.51 29.26
C ILE A 97 -7.08 11.93 29.61
#